data_AF-D2K2C7-F1
#
_entry.id   AF-D2K2C7-F1
#
_cell.length_a   1.000
_cell.length_b   1.000
_cell.length_c   1.000
_cell.angle_alpha   90.00
_cell.angle_beta   90.00
_cell.angle_gamma   90.00
#
_symmetry.space_group_name_H-M   'P 1'
#
loop_
_entity.id
_entity.type
_entity.pdbx_description
1 polymer ?
#
loop_
_entity_poly.entity_id
_entity_poly.type
_entity_poly.pdbx_seq_one_letter_code
_entity_poly.pdbx_strand_id
1 'polypeptide(L)'
;MTDTSVQVLAHGLGGSADLPVPLAYALVAAAWALSISFAVLVFAWRTPRLRADAPGVPLPGWVNTFAASPLVRRVLAGTGLALTVWLLLAGAFGPPQTSHNALPTTFYTLLWVGLVAASVLFGPVWKLISPVRAVRRLVCLATGQRPAQGWVAYPEKLGYWPAAIGLLAFVWLELTSPNPGSVTAVLTWSVAYLMITIAGATVCGTRWCERADPFEVYSSLVGRLSPVGPGQEPGTYVLRWPLNNLQATKVGVGSVAVATVLLGSTAFDSFSAQPRWRNFVDSVSASELLGSWTATAVRSGGLLMMVLFVALTFTLACRAVPQLPRSERAKLPCLLVPSLTPIIVGYIFAHYLTFLVEKGQSAAMLLLDPFDFGWNPLGLAHRDVAYVLSTHPTVLASLKVTSVIVGHILGVLAAHDRSLRVLPKRHQLTGQLALLFTMIMYTCGGLYLLFGG
;
A
#
# COMPACT_ATOMS: atom_id res chain seq x y z
N MET A 1 -5.50 52.28 23.84
CA MET A 1 -4.49 51.55 23.06
C MET A 1 -4.65 50.08 23.39
N THR A 2 -5.42 49.38 22.57
CA THR A 2 -5.71 47.94 22.72
C THR A 2 -5.00 47.22 21.60
N ASP A 3 -3.86 46.60 21.93
CA ASP A 3 -3.11 45.75 21.01
C ASP A 3 -3.97 44.55 20.61
N THR A 4 -4.36 44.54 19.34
CA THR A 4 -4.97 43.40 18.68
C THR A 4 -3.82 42.50 18.25
N SER A 5 -3.53 41.47 19.05
CA SER A 5 -2.62 40.40 18.65
C SER A 5 -3.25 39.64 17.49
N VAL A 6 -2.81 39.96 16.27
CA VAL A 6 -3.07 39.15 15.09
C VAL A 6 -2.38 37.81 15.33
N GLN A 7 -3.14 36.80 15.75
CA GLN A 7 -2.71 35.41 15.63
C GLN A 7 -2.59 35.10 14.14
N VAL A 8 -1.37 35.19 13.64
CA VAL A 8 -1.00 34.58 12.37
C VAL A 8 -1.12 33.06 12.59
N LEU A 9 -2.29 32.52 12.26
CA LEU A 9 -2.49 31.09 12.01
C LEU A 9 -1.55 30.71 10.87
N ALA A 10 -0.35 30.28 11.21
CA ALA A 10 0.57 29.63 10.30
C ALA A 10 -0.17 28.44 9.69
N HIS A 11 -0.72 28.64 8.49
CA HIS A 11 -1.38 27.61 7.73
C HIS A 11 -0.37 26.48 7.53
N GLY A 12 -0.71 25.30 8.04
CA GLY A 12 0.09 24.10 7.86
C GLY A 12 0.36 23.88 6.38
N LEU A 13 1.64 23.67 6.07
CA LEU A 13 2.19 22.96 4.91
C LEU A 13 1.20 22.74 3.75
N GLY A 14 1.40 23.48 2.66
CA GLY A 14 0.62 23.52 1.42
C GLY A 14 -0.31 22.32 1.18
N GLY A 15 -1.60 22.57 1.34
CA GLY A 15 -2.63 21.59 1.05
C GLY A 15 -2.66 21.22 -0.44
N SER A 16 -3.40 20.17 -0.76
CA SER A 16 -3.65 19.69 -2.12
C SER A 16 -4.14 20.77 -3.11
N ALA A 17 -4.67 21.89 -2.61
CA ALA A 17 -5.15 23.03 -3.39
C ALA A 17 -4.05 23.96 -3.94
N ASP A 18 -2.81 23.89 -3.43
CA ASP A 18 -1.72 24.83 -3.81
C ASP A 18 -0.70 24.23 -4.80
N LEU A 19 -1.08 23.16 -5.52
CA LEU A 19 -0.22 22.59 -6.55
C LEU A 19 -0.12 23.56 -7.74
N PRO A 20 1.09 23.94 -8.21
CA PRO A 20 1.27 24.94 -9.27
C PRO A 20 0.84 24.46 -10.66
N VAL A 21 0.21 23.29 -10.78
CA VAL A 21 -0.29 22.70 -12.02
C VAL A 21 -1.80 22.93 -12.10
N PRO A 22 -2.34 23.62 -13.13
CA PRO A 22 -3.78 23.80 -13.22
C PRO A 22 -4.50 22.46 -13.40
N LEU A 23 -5.52 22.21 -12.56
CA LEU A 23 -6.26 20.95 -12.51
C LEU A 23 -6.82 20.54 -13.89
N ALA A 24 -7.37 21.50 -14.64
CA ALA A 24 -7.93 21.23 -15.96
C ALA A 24 -6.88 20.62 -16.92
N TYR A 25 -5.66 21.15 -16.93
CA TYR A 25 -4.58 20.61 -17.76
C TYR A 25 -4.15 19.22 -17.29
N ALA A 26 -4.08 18.99 -15.97
CA ALA A 26 -3.74 17.68 -15.43
C ALA A 26 -4.77 16.60 -15.82
N LEU A 27 -6.07 16.92 -15.71
CA LEU A 27 -7.16 16.01 -16.07
C LEU A 27 -7.18 15.70 -17.57
N VAL A 28 -7.07 16.73 -18.40
CA VAL A 28 -7.02 16.58 -19.86
C VAL A 28 -5.80 15.75 -20.27
N ALA A 29 -4.60 16.10 -19.77
CA ALA A 29 -3.38 15.37 -20.07
C ALA A 29 -3.46 13.90 -19.65
N ALA A 30 -4.01 13.60 -18.48
CA ALA A 30 -4.18 12.23 -18.01
C ALA A 30 -5.18 11.43 -18.86
N ALA A 31 -6.32 12.03 -19.21
CA ALA A 31 -7.32 11.39 -20.08
C ALA A 31 -6.73 11.08 -21.47
N TRP A 32 -6.00 12.02 -22.06
CA TRP A 32 -5.30 11.83 -23.33
C TRP A 32 -4.19 10.78 -23.22
N ALA A 33 -3.36 10.83 -22.18
CA ALA A 33 -2.27 9.88 -21.98
C ALA A 33 -2.79 8.44 -21.94
N LEU A 34 -3.90 8.19 -21.24
CA LEU A 34 -4.49 6.84 -21.15
C LEU A 34 -5.21 6.42 -22.42
N SER A 35 -5.95 7.33 -23.05
CA SER A 35 -6.66 7.04 -24.30
C SER A 35 -5.68 6.72 -25.43
N ILE A 36 -4.62 7.52 -25.57
CA ILE A 36 -3.55 7.30 -26.55
C ILE A 36 -2.79 6.02 -26.20
N SER A 37 -2.39 5.81 -24.94
CA SER A 37 -1.68 4.58 -24.53
C SER A 37 -2.50 3.33 -24.87
N PHE A 38 -3.80 3.35 -24.59
CA PHE A 38 -4.68 2.23 -24.92
C PHE A 38 -4.82 2.04 -26.44
N ALA A 39 -4.99 3.11 -27.21
CA ALA A 39 -5.03 3.03 -28.67
C ALA A 39 -3.75 2.39 -29.22
N VAL A 40 -2.57 2.85 -28.76
CA VAL A 40 -1.27 2.27 -29.13
C VAL A 40 -1.22 0.78 -28.78
N LEU A 41 -1.67 0.38 -27.59
CA LEU A 41 -1.67 -1.03 -27.19
C LEU A 41 -2.56 -1.90 -28.08
N VAL A 42 -3.78 -1.46 -28.36
CA VAL A 42 -4.71 -2.17 -29.25
C VAL A 42 -4.10 -2.44 -30.62
N PHE A 43 -3.38 -1.47 -31.19
CA PHE A 43 -2.78 -1.62 -32.51
C PHE A 43 -1.43 -2.33 -32.50
N ALA A 44 -0.55 -2.03 -31.54
CA ALA A 44 0.85 -2.48 -31.51
C ALA A 44 1.10 -3.73 -30.68
N TRP A 45 0.20 -4.09 -29.75
CA TRP A 45 0.34 -5.19 -28.80
C TRP A 45 -0.81 -6.20 -28.93
N ARG A 46 -0.95 -6.82 -30.10
CA ARG A 46 -2.08 -7.71 -30.41
C ARG A 46 -2.01 -9.11 -29.80
N THR A 47 -0.84 -9.50 -29.29
CA THR A 47 -0.59 -10.82 -28.69
C THR A 47 -0.01 -10.65 -27.30
N PRO A 48 -0.31 -11.54 -26.34
CA PRO A 48 0.31 -11.47 -25.02
C PRO A 48 1.83 -11.57 -25.11
N ARG A 49 2.56 -10.62 -24.51
CA ARG A 49 4.03 -10.57 -24.47
C ARG A 49 4.59 -10.73 -23.06
N LEU A 50 3.83 -10.44 -22.01
CA LEU A 50 4.37 -10.40 -20.64
C LEU A 50 4.46 -11.77 -19.98
N ARG A 51 5.62 -12.24 -19.57
CA ARG A 51 5.77 -13.62 -19.11
C ARG A 51 6.33 -13.70 -17.70
N ALA A 52 5.68 -14.50 -16.86
CA ALA A 52 6.15 -14.79 -15.50
C ALA A 52 7.52 -15.52 -15.51
N ASP A 53 7.79 -16.26 -16.58
CA ASP A 53 9.01 -17.00 -16.85
C ASP A 53 9.91 -16.30 -17.88
N ALA A 54 9.65 -15.01 -18.18
CA ALA A 54 10.48 -14.24 -19.09
C ALA A 54 11.95 -14.30 -18.66
N PRO A 55 12.90 -14.51 -19.59
CA PRO A 55 14.31 -14.43 -19.27
C PRO A 55 14.64 -13.03 -18.75
N GLY A 56 15.55 -12.96 -17.78
CA GLY A 56 16.07 -11.73 -17.21
C GLY A 56 17.59 -11.72 -17.25
N VAL A 57 18.18 -10.55 -16.98
CA VAL A 57 19.63 -10.42 -16.84
C VAL A 57 20.01 -10.96 -15.46
N PRO A 58 20.86 -11.99 -15.34
CA PRO A 58 21.25 -12.50 -14.04
C PRO A 58 21.96 -11.42 -13.23
N LEU A 59 21.63 -11.30 -11.94
CA LEU A 59 22.37 -10.41 -11.05
C LEU A 59 23.80 -10.94 -10.83
N PRO A 60 24.76 -10.05 -10.51
CA PRO A 60 26.12 -10.47 -10.20
C PRO A 60 26.15 -11.57 -9.13
N GLY A 61 27.08 -12.53 -9.27
CA GLY A 61 27.15 -13.70 -8.39
C GLY A 61 27.16 -13.35 -6.90
N TRP A 62 27.92 -12.32 -6.51
CA TRP A 62 27.99 -11.85 -5.13
C TRP A 62 26.64 -11.37 -4.58
N VAL A 63 25.80 -10.72 -5.41
CA VAL A 63 24.45 -10.29 -5.02
C VAL A 63 23.56 -11.51 -4.77
N ASN A 64 23.64 -12.51 -5.66
CA ASN A 64 22.89 -13.75 -5.51
C ASN A 64 23.33 -14.52 -4.26
N THR A 65 24.63 -14.68 -4.02
CA THR A 65 25.15 -15.32 -2.81
C THR A 65 24.70 -14.57 -1.55
N PHE A 66 24.77 -13.23 -1.56
CA PHE A 66 24.33 -12.41 -0.44
C PHE A 66 22.83 -12.54 -0.19
N ALA A 67 21.99 -12.42 -1.22
CA ALA A 67 20.53 -12.52 -1.11
C ALA A 67 20.04 -13.95 -0.80
N ALA A 68 20.77 -14.97 -1.24
CA ALA A 68 20.49 -16.38 -0.93
C ALA A 68 21.00 -16.77 0.47
N SER A 69 21.94 -16.03 1.05
CA SER A 69 22.58 -16.36 2.33
C SER A 69 21.57 -16.56 3.46
N PRO A 70 21.56 -17.74 4.11
CA PRO A 70 20.75 -17.98 5.30
C PRO A 70 21.09 -17.04 6.45
N LEU A 71 22.36 -16.63 6.57
CA LEU A 71 22.81 -15.69 7.60
C LEU A 71 22.17 -14.32 7.39
N VAL A 72 22.23 -13.78 6.17
CA VAL A 72 21.59 -12.49 5.83
C VAL A 72 20.09 -12.53 6.13
N ARG A 73 19.41 -13.62 5.76
CA ARG A 73 17.97 -13.80 6.07
C ARG A 73 17.66 -13.92 7.55
N ARG A 74 18.58 -14.47 8.36
CA ARG A 74 18.44 -14.53 9.82
C ARG A 74 18.69 -13.16 10.44
N VAL A 75 19.72 -12.44 9.99
CA VAL A 75 20.01 -11.07 10.43
C VAL A 75 18.83 -10.16 10.14
N LEU A 76 18.32 -10.13 8.90
CA LEU A 76 17.15 -9.31 8.54
C LEU A 76 15.90 -9.66 9.37
N ALA A 77 15.63 -10.94 9.61
CA ALA A 77 14.53 -11.37 10.45
C ALA A 77 14.73 -10.98 11.92
N GLY A 78 15.96 -11.10 12.43
CA GLY A 78 16.33 -10.69 13.78
C GLY A 78 16.24 -9.18 13.97
N THR A 79 16.71 -8.39 13.01
CA THR A 79 16.58 -6.93 12.99
C THR A 79 15.12 -6.52 12.97
N GLY A 80 14.28 -7.13 12.12
CA GLY A 80 12.86 -6.82 12.09
C GLY A 80 12.14 -7.17 13.40
N LEU A 81 12.49 -8.28 14.04
CA LEU A 81 11.98 -8.63 15.37
C LEU A 81 12.46 -7.64 16.44
N ALA A 82 13.75 -7.30 16.45
CA ALA A 82 14.34 -6.36 17.39
C ALA A 82 13.71 -4.96 17.26
N LEU A 83 13.55 -4.45 16.04
CA LEU A 83 12.86 -3.19 15.76
C LEU A 83 11.39 -3.23 16.20
N THR A 84 10.71 -4.36 16.04
CA THR A 84 9.33 -4.52 16.52
C THR A 84 9.26 -4.43 18.03
N VAL A 85 10.12 -5.17 18.76
CA VAL A 85 10.20 -5.09 20.22
C VAL A 85 10.57 -3.67 20.66
N TRP A 86 11.52 -3.04 19.98
CA TRP A 86 11.95 -1.67 20.23
C TRP A 86 10.79 -0.67 20.15
N LEU A 87 9.99 -0.75 19.09
CA LEU A 87 8.83 0.10 18.88
C LEU A 87 7.71 -0.15 19.90
N LEU A 88 7.49 -1.40 20.31
CA LEU A 88 6.50 -1.71 21.35
C LEU A 88 6.94 -1.16 22.71
N LEU A 89 8.22 -1.26 23.06
CA LEU A 89 8.77 -0.65 24.26
C LEU A 89 8.67 0.88 24.19
N ALA A 90 8.99 1.49 23.06
CA ALA A 90 8.82 2.93 22.82
C ALA A 90 7.37 3.39 22.99
N GLY A 91 6.41 2.59 22.49
CA GLY A 91 4.99 2.89 22.67
C GLY A 91 4.51 2.72 24.12
N ALA A 92 5.07 1.77 24.86
CA ALA A 92 4.66 1.46 26.23
C ALA A 92 5.32 2.36 27.29
N PHE A 93 6.59 2.72 27.09
CA PHE A 93 7.42 3.41 28.07
C PHE A 93 7.96 4.77 27.59
N GLY A 94 7.82 5.10 26.30
CA GLY A 94 8.23 6.39 25.76
C GLY A 94 7.21 7.51 26.03
N PRO A 95 7.47 8.72 25.53
CA PRO A 95 6.61 9.88 25.76
C PRO A 95 5.16 9.65 25.29
N PRO A 96 4.15 10.12 26.05
CA PRO A 96 2.75 9.94 25.67
C PRO A 96 2.33 10.83 24.49
N GLN A 97 3.09 11.91 24.21
CA GLN A 97 2.83 12.81 23.09
C GLN A 97 3.23 12.17 21.75
N THR A 98 2.30 12.11 20.82
CA THR A 98 2.48 11.51 19.48
C THR A 98 3.68 12.09 18.73
N SER A 99 3.94 13.40 18.86
CA SER A 99 5.05 14.07 18.15
C SER A 99 6.44 13.64 18.61
N HIS A 100 6.55 13.10 19.83
CA HIS A 100 7.81 12.62 20.42
C HIS A 100 7.86 11.08 20.53
N ASN A 101 6.77 10.37 20.21
CA ASN A 101 6.75 8.92 20.28
C ASN A 101 7.12 8.29 18.93
N ALA A 102 8.11 7.38 18.95
CA ALA A 102 8.57 6.70 17.75
C ALA A 102 7.52 5.77 17.11
N LEU A 103 6.60 5.21 17.92
CA LEU A 103 5.67 4.17 17.48
C LEU A 103 4.69 4.66 16.41
N PRO A 104 3.84 5.68 16.63
CA PRO A 104 2.87 6.12 15.62
C PRO A 104 3.54 6.58 14.32
N THR A 105 4.60 7.37 14.42
CA THR A 105 5.30 7.91 13.25
C THR A 105 5.93 6.78 12.42
N THR A 106 6.57 5.79 13.05
CA THR A 106 7.12 4.63 12.35
C THR A 106 6.02 3.75 11.76
N PHE A 107 4.93 3.54 12.50
CA PHE A 107 3.80 2.70 12.11
C PHE A 107 3.06 3.24 10.87
N TYR A 108 2.76 4.53 10.82
CA TYR A 108 2.09 5.12 9.65
C TYR A 108 3.05 5.46 8.52
N THR A 109 4.31 5.83 8.82
CA THR A 109 5.23 6.27 7.75
C THR A 109 6.03 5.10 7.17
N LEU A 110 6.85 4.46 8.01
CA LEU A 110 7.83 3.49 7.56
C LEU A 110 7.17 2.14 7.26
N LEU A 111 6.24 1.70 8.10
CA LEU A 111 5.54 0.42 7.90
C LEU A 111 4.50 0.49 6.77
N TRP A 112 3.74 1.57 6.62
CA TRP A 112 2.76 1.67 5.54
C TRP A 112 3.39 2.05 4.19
N VAL A 113 4.13 3.16 4.15
CA VAL A 113 4.63 3.76 2.91
C VAL A 113 6.05 3.27 2.61
N GLY A 114 6.91 3.25 3.62
CA GLY A 114 8.29 2.76 3.50
C GLY A 114 8.35 1.30 3.05
N LEU A 115 7.41 0.46 3.52
CA LEU A 115 7.30 -0.93 3.09
C LEU A 115 7.01 -1.05 1.59
N VAL A 116 6.16 -0.18 1.03
CA VAL A 116 5.84 -0.16 -0.40
C VAL A 116 7.06 0.26 -1.19
N ALA A 117 7.73 1.33 -0.78
CA ALA A 117 8.93 1.82 -1.45
C ALA A 117 10.03 0.76 -1.47
N ALA A 118 10.33 0.16 -0.31
CA ALA A 118 11.30 -0.93 -0.22
C ALA A 118 10.86 -2.15 -1.04
N SER A 119 9.56 -2.47 -1.06
CA SER A 119 9.08 -3.65 -1.77
C SER A 119 9.11 -3.50 -3.28
N VAL A 120 8.75 -2.32 -3.80
CA VAL A 120 8.83 -2.00 -5.23
C VAL A 120 10.29 -2.01 -5.72
N LEU A 121 11.26 -1.70 -4.86
CA LEU A 121 12.67 -1.77 -5.24
C LEU A 121 13.23 -3.19 -5.14
N PHE A 122 13.02 -3.88 -4.02
CA PHE A 122 13.75 -5.11 -3.67
C PHE A 122 12.90 -6.40 -3.68
N GLY A 123 11.62 -6.31 -4.00
CA GLY A 123 10.68 -7.43 -3.95
C GLY A 123 9.99 -7.54 -2.58
N PRO A 124 9.45 -8.70 -2.18
CA PRO A 124 8.61 -8.81 -0.98
C PRO A 124 9.42 -8.74 0.33
N VAL A 125 9.88 -7.54 0.73
CA VAL A 125 10.80 -7.34 1.87
C VAL A 125 10.19 -7.75 3.21
N TRP A 126 8.87 -7.65 3.40
CA TRP A 126 8.23 -8.05 4.66
C TRP A 126 8.49 -9.52 4.99
N LYS A 127 8.61 -10.40 3.98
CA LYS A 127 8.94 -11.81 4.20
C LYS A 127 10.30 -12.02 4.86
N LEU A 128 11.21 -11.05 4.69
CA LEU A 128 12.57 -11.09 5.23
C LEU A 128 12.62 -10.53 6.65
N ILE A 129 11.89 -9.44 6.91
CA ILE A 129 11.93 -8.70 8.19
C ILE A 129 10.74 -8.98 9.11
N SER A 130 9.77 -9.81 8.71
CA SER A 130 8.55 -10.04 9.49
C SER A 130 8.86 -10.57 10.90
N PRO A 131 8.42 -9.87 11.97
CA PRO A 131 8.62 -10.33 13.34
C PRO A 131 7.89 -11.65 13.58
N VAL A 132 6.73 -11.86 12.96
CA VAL A 132 5.93 -13.09 13.07
C VAL A 132 6.70 -14.29 12.52
N ARG A 133 7.34 -14.14 11.36
CA ARG A 133 8.18 -15.20 10.78
C ARG A 133 9.43 -15.45 11.62
N ALA A 134 10.02 -14.41 12.20
CA ALA A 134 11.16 -14.54 13.09
C ALA A 134 10.79 -15.34 14.36
N VAL A 135 9.68 -14.97 15.03
CA VAL A 135 9.15 -15.71 16.19
C VAL A 135 8.83 -17.16 15.82
N ARG A 136 8.14 -17.42 14.70
CA ARG A 136 7.85 -18.78 14.25
C ARG A 136 9.12 -19.60 14.05
N ARG A 137 10.18 -19.02 13.47
CA ARG A 137 11.48 -19.70 13.32
C ARG A 137 12.12 -20.03 14.67
N LEU A 138 12.05 -19.13 15.65
CA LEU A 138 12.56 -19.39 17.01
C LEU A 138 11.78 -20.52 17.70
N VAL A 139 10.45 -20.49 17.63
CA VAL A 139 9.59 -21.57 18.16
C VAL A 139 9.90 -22.90 17.48
N CYS A 140 10.09 -22.91 16.16
CA CYS A 140 10.48 -24.09 15.41
C CYS A 140 11.85 -24.65 15.82
N LEU A 141 12.83 -23.78 16.08
CA LEU A 141 14.14 -24.19 16.57
C LEU A 141 14.04 -24.86 17.94
N ALA A 142 13.18 -24.35 18.82
CA ALA A 142 12.96 -24.94 20.14
C ALA A 142 12.15 -26.25 20.12
N THR A 143 11.23 -26.41 19.15
CA THR A 143 10.29 -27.54 19.08
C THR A 143 10.66 -28.61 18.04
N GLY A 144 11.70 -28.39 17.23
CA GLY A 144 12.08 -29.27 16.11
C GLY A 144 11.14 -29.25 14.90
N GLN A 145 10.11 -28.39 14.90
CA GLN A 145 9.12 -28.31 13.82
C GLN A 145 9.65 -27.56 12.60
N ARG A 146 9.10 -27.84 11.41
CA ARG A 146 9.37 -27.04 10.21
C ARG A 146 8.49 -25.78 10.20
N PRO A 147 9.01 -24.58 9.85
CA PRO A 147 8.21 -23.35 9.82
C PRO A 147 6.96 -23.42 8.94
N ALA A 148 7.01 -24.18 7.84
CA ALA A 148 5.89 -24.38 6.94
C ALA A 148 4.77 -25.28 7.51
N GLN A 149 5.07 -26.07 8.54
CA GLN A 149 4.13 -26.97 9.16
C GLN A 149 3.31 -26.21 10.20
N GLY A 150 1.99 -26.25 10.06
CA GLY A 150 1.04 -25.88 11.11
C GLY A 150 0.41 -27.14 11.72
N TRP A 151 -0.31 -26.97 12.82
CA TRP A 151 -1.19 -28.01 13.36
C TRP A 151 -2.37 -28.31 12.44
N VAL A 152 -2.84 -27.30 11.71
CA VAL A 152 -3.98 -27.38 10.78
C VAL A 152 -3.61 -26.77 9.44
N ALA A 153 -4.08 -27.38 8.34
CA ALA A 153 -3.92 -26.79 7.02
C ALA A 153 -4.72 -25.49 6.89
N TYR A 154 -4.12 -24.45 6.29
CA TYR A 154 -4.81 -23.18 6.07
C TYR A 154 -6.10 -23.39 5.24
N PRO A 155 -7.27 -22.90 5.70
CA PRO A 155 -8.52 -23.07 4.96
C PRO A 155 -8.51 -22.30 3.64
N GLU A 156 -8.57 -22.99 2.49
CA GLU A 156 -8.56 -22.34 1.17
C GLU A 156 -9.71 -21.35 0.95
N LYS A 157 -10.84 -21.55 1.65
CA LYS A 157 -12.01 -20.66 1.60
C LYS A 157 -11.71 -19.26 2.15
N LEU A 158 -10.78 -19.14 3.12
CA LEU A 158 -10.39 -17.85 3.67
C LEU A 158 -9.54 -17.03 2.68
N GLY A 159 -8.79 -17.70 1.80
CA GLY A 159 -8.01 -17.04 0.76
C GLY A 159 -7.14 -15.91 1.30
N TYR A 160 -7.40 -14.67 0.90
CA TYR A 160 -6.74 -13.45 1.36
C TYR A 160 -7.66 -12.53 2.19
N TRP A 161 -8.85 -13.01 2.59
CA TRP A 161 -9.80 -12.20 3.38
C TRP A 161 -9.23 -11.72 4.71
N PRO A 162 -8.51 -12.54 5.51
CA PRO A 162 -7.94 -12.04 6.75
C PRO A 162 -6.95 -10.89 6.53
N ALA A 163 -6.16 -10.94 5.46
CA ALA A 163 -5.26 -9.84 5.10
C ALA A 163 -6.04 -8.59 4.65
N ALA A 164 -7.12 -8.74 3.87
CA ALA A 164 -7.98 -7.61 3.50
C ALA A 164 -8.63 -6.95 4.73
N ILE A 165 -9.10 -7.75 5.69
CA ILE A 165 -9.67 -7.25 6.96
C ILE A 165 -8.58 -6.57 7.80
N GLY A 166 -7.37 -7.15 7.89
CA GLY A 166 -6.25 -6.55 8.61
C GLY A 166 -5.81 -5.21 8.00
N LEU A 167 -5.77 -5.11 6.67
CA LEU A 167 -5.50 -3.85 5.96
C LEU A 167 -6.62 -2.85 6.18
N LEU A 168 -7.89 -3.28 6.16
CA LEU A 168 -9.03 -2.41 6.44
C LEU A 168 -8.99 -1.90 7.88
N ALA A 169 -8.63 -2.74 8.84
CA ALA A 169 -8.46 -2.36 10.25
C ALA A 169 -7.29 -1.37 10.45
N PHE A 170 -6.21 -1.52 9.67
CA PHE A 170 -5.10 -0.57 9.68
C PHE A 170 -5.56 0.81 9.20
N VAL A 171 -6.18 0.89 8.02
CA VAL A 171 -6.61 2.18 7.44
C VAL A 171 -7.81 2.77 8.19
N TRP A 172 -8.62 1.96 8.86
CA TRP A 172 -9.65 2.43 9.78
C TRP A 172 -9.03 3.12 11.00
N LEU A 173 -7.97 2.53 11.58
CA LEU A 173 -7.24 3.15 12.68
C LEU A 173 -6.66 4.51 12.25
N GLU A 174 -6.09 4.58 11.05
CA GLU A 174 -5.48 5.78 10.49
C GLU A 174 -6.50 6.88 10.12
N LEU A 175 -7.58 6.54 9.42
CA LEU A 175 -8.43 7.53 8.76
C LEU A 175 -9.73 7.84 9.51
N THR A 176 -10.20 6.92 10.35
CA THR A 176 -11.56 7.01 10.88
C THR A 176 -11.64 6.94 12.40
N SER A 177 -10.63 6.40 13.06
CA SER A 177 -10.66 6.25 14.52
C SER A 177 -10.82 7.60 15.24
N PRO A 178 -11.36 7.61 16.48
CA PRO A 178 -11.59 8.87 17.21
C PRO A 178 -10.31 9.67 17.48
N ASN A 179 -9.18 8.97 17.64
CA ASN A 179 -7.88 9.59 17.88
C ASN A 179 -6.78 8.79 17.14
N PRO A 180 -6.57 9.05 15.83
CA PRO A 180 -5.58 8.32 15.03
C PRO A 180 -4.13 8.50 15.51
N GLY A 181 -3.83 9.63 16.16
CA GLY A 181 -2.50 9.91 16.71
C GLY A 181 -2.23 9.22 18.05
N SER A 182 -3.22 8.59 18.68
CA SER A 182 -3.06 8.02 20.03
C SER A 182 -2.02 6.91 20.05
N VAL A 183 -0.96 7.09 20.86
CA VAL A 183 0.07 6.06 21.11
C VAL A 183 -0.59 4.78 21.63
N THR A 184 -1.54 4.90 22.57
CA THR A 184 -2.26 3.75 23.14
C THR A 184 -3.05 2.99 22.08
N ALA A 185 -3.73 3.69 21.16
CA ALA A 185 -4.49 3.03 20.10
C ALA A 185 -3.58 2.26 19.13
N VAL A 186 -2.47 2.88 18.71
CA VAL A 186 -1.48 2.24 17.82
C VAL A 186 -0.79 1.06 18.51
N LEU A 187 -0.43 1.19 19.80
CA LEU A 187 0.16 0.12 20.60
C LEU A 187 -0.80 -1.05 20.73
N THR A 188 -2.06 -0.79 21.09
CA THR A 188 -3.10 -1.81 21.23
C THR A 188 -3.32 -2.55 19.91
N TRP A 189 -3.41 -1.81 18.80
CA TRP A 189 -3.52 -2.41 17.47
C TRP A 189 -2.32 -3.27 17.14
N SER A 190 -1.10 -2.79 17.41
CA SER A 190 0.15 -3.50 17.10
C SER A 190 0.28 -4.80 17.89
N VAL A 191 -0.06 -4.78 19.19
CA VAL A 191 -0.08 -5.97 20.04
C VAL A 191 -1.15 -6.95 19.56
N ALA A 192 -2.37 -6.48 19.26
CA ALA A 192 -3.44 -7.33 18.74
C ALA A 192 -3.06 -7.97 17.40
N TYR A 193 -2.49 -7.19 16.48
CA TYR A 193 -1.95 -7.66 15.20
C TYR A 193 -0.92 -8.78 15.41
N LEU A 194 0.07 -8.58 16.28
CA LEU A 194 1.10 -9.58 16.55
C LEU A 194 0.52 -10.84 17.19
N MET A 195 -0.37 -10.70 18.17
CA MET A 195 -1.01 -11.85 18.83
C MET A 195 -1.81 -12.69 17.83
N ILE A 196 -2.66 -12.06 17.01
CA ILE A 196 -3.48 -12.75 16.01
C ILE A 196 -2.59 -13.42 14.96
N THR A 197 -1.55 -12.72 14.48
CA THR A 197 -0.71 -13.23 13.39
C THR A 197 0.27 -14.30 13.85
N ILE A 198 0.82 -14.20 15.06
CA ILE A 198 1.63 -15.25 15.68
C ILE A 198 0.77 -16.48 15.94
N ALA A 199 -0.42 -16.34 16.52
CA ALA A 199 -1.34 -17.46 16.74
C ALA A 199 -1.74 -18.13 15.41
N GLY A 200 -2.04 -17.35 14.37
CA GLY A 200 -2.32 -17.90 13.05
C GLY A 200 -1.11 -18.62 12.44
N ALA A 201 0.10 -18.09 12.62
CA ALA A 201 1.33 -18.71 12.12
C ALA A 201 1.73 -19.98 12.89
N THR A 202 1.39 -20.10 14.18
CA THR A 202 1.59 -21.34 14.94
C THR A 202 0.58 -22.42 14.52
N VAL A 203 -0.69 -22.05 14.33
CA VAL A 203 -1.76 -22.99 13.94
C VAL A 203 -1.65 -23.43 12.49
N CYS A 204 -1.43 -22.50 11.55
CA CYS A 204 -1.47 -22.77 10.11
C CYS A 204 -0.10 -22.72 9.40
N GLY A 205 0.99 -22.53 10.14
CA GLY A 205 2.34 -22.40 9.60
C GLY A 205 2.54 -21.12 8.78
N THR A 206 3.62 -21.06 8.00
CA THR A 206 3.94 -19.87 7.18
C THR A 206 2.91 -19.56 6.10
N ARG A 207 1.98 -20.47 5.79
CA ARG A 207 0.87 -20.20 4.86
C ARG A 207 -0.09 -19.14 5.41
N TRP A 208 -0.22 -19.01 6.73
CA TRP A 208 -0.90 -17.89 7.37
C TRP A 208 -0.20 -16.57 7.04
N CYS A 209 1.11 -16.48 7.25
CA CYS A 209 1.86 -15.28 6.91
C CYS A 209 1.69 -14.89 5.43
N GLU A 210 1.70 -15.85 4.51
CA GLU A 210 1.59 -15.56 3.06
C GLU A 210 0.21 -15.07 2.60
N ARG A 211 -0.85 -15.31 3.39
CA ARG A 211 -2.24 -15.11 2.95
C ARG A 211 -3.08 -14.26 3.89
N ALA A 212 -2.75 -14.25 5.17
CA ALA A 212 -3.52 -13.62 6.23
C ALA A 212 -2.79 -12.44 6.89
N ASP A 213 -1.46 -12.38 6.85
CA ASP A 213 -0.72 -11.20 7.35
C ASP A 213 -0.93 -10.01 6.38
N PRO A 214 -1.60 -8.92 6.80
CA PRO A 214 -1.89 -7.77 5.93
C PRO A 214 -0.62 -7.18 5.30
N PHE A 215 0.44 -7.00 6.07
CA PHE A 215 1.67 -6.37 5.58
C PHE A 215 2.49 -7.30 4.69
N GLU A 216 2.44 -8.62 4.93
CA GLU A 216 3.08 -9.56 4.02
C GLU A 216 2.38 -9.61 2.67
N VAL A 217 1.04 -9.67 2.68
CA VAL A 217 0.24 -9.68 1.45
C VAL A 217 0.43 -8.36 0.69
N TYR A 218 0.44 -7.24 1.40
CA TYR A 218 0.70 -5.93 0.82
C TYR A 218 2.08 -5.83 0.17
N SER A 219 3.15 -6.16 0.93
CA SER A 219 4.53 -6.21 0.43
C SER A 219 4.69 -7.20 -0.72
N SER A 220 4.03 -8.35 -0.65
CA SER A 220 4.06 -9.37 -1.71
C SER A 220 3.35 -8.94 -2.97
N LEU A 221 2.27 -8.15 -2.86
CA LEU A 221 1.54 -7.62 -4.00
C LEU A 221 2.36 -6.57 -4.72
N VAL A 222 2.79 -5.52 -4.01
CA VAL A 222 3.53 -4.39 -4.62
C VAL A 222 4.95 -4.81 -5.02
N GLY A 223 5.58 -5.73 -4.29
CA GLY A 223 6.90 -6.26 -4.63
C GLY A 223 6.95 -7.08 -5.93
N ARG A 224 5.80 -7.44 -6.51
CA ARG A 224 5.74 -8.01 -7.86
C ARG A 224 6.03 -7.00 -8.96
N LEU A 225 6.06 -5.71 -8.63
CA LEU A 225 6.55 -4.64 -9.51
C LEU A 225 8.04 -4.36 -9.33
N SER A 226 8.75 -5.13 -8.49
CA SER A 226 10.19 -5.02 -8.46
C SER A 226 10.81 -5.46 -9.77
N PRO A 227 11.83 -4.76 -10.28
CA PRO A 227 12.61 -5.23 -11.40
C PRO A 227 13.45 -6.47 -11.01
N VAL A 228 13.65 -6.73 -9.71
CA VAL A 228 14.32 -7.93 -9.20
C VAL A 228 13.30 -9.05 -9.03
N GLY A 229 13.43 -10.11 -9.83
CA GLY A 229 12.59 -11.30 -9.78
C GLY A 229 13.38 -12.57 -9.45
N PRO A 230 12.70 -13.67 -9.07
CA PRO A 230 13.35 -14.97 -8.94
C PRO A 230 13.88 -15.44 -10.30
N GLY A 231 15.05 -16.07 -10.34
CA GLY A 231 15.58 -16.74 -11.51
C GLY A 231 14.95 -18.11 -11.74
N GLN A 232 15.49 -18.86 -12.71
CA GLN A 232 15.00 -20.22 -13.01
C GLN A 232 15.41 -21.23 -11.94
N GLU A 233 16.59 -21.03 -11.33
CA GLU A 233 17.09 -21.89 -10.27
C GLU A 233 16.73 -21.34 -8.87
N PRO A 234 16.43 -22.21 -7.90
CA PRO A 234 16.19 -21.79 -6.52
C PRO A 234 17.34 -20.95 -5.96
N GLY A 235 17.03 -19.79 -5.40
CA GLY A 235 18.03 -18.90 -4.79
C GLY A 235 18.74 -17.97 -5.77
N THR A 236 18.46 -18.05 -7.07
CA THR A 236 18.96 -17.08 -8.06
C THR A 236 17.97 -15.94 -8.25
N TYR A 237 18.49 -14.75 -8.57
CA TYR A 237 17.73 -13.54 -8.85
C TYR A 237 18.16 -12.94 -10.19
N VAL A 238 17.19 -12.41 -10.91
CA VAL A 238 17.37 -11.79 -12.22
C VAL A 238 16.73 -10.41 -12.26
N LEU A 239 17.35 -9.48 -12.98
CA LEU A 239 16.77 -8.21 -13.34
C LEU A 239 15.87 -8.43 -14.57
N ARG A 240 14.59 -8.09 -14.45
CA ARG A 240 13.64 -8.17 -15.55
C ARG A 240 12.62 -7.05 -15.48
N TRP A 241 11.93 -6.83 -16.59
CA TRP A 241 10.90 -5.80 -16.64
C TRP A 241 9.79 -6.05 -15.59
N PRO A 242 9.43 -5.05 -14.75
CA PRO A 242 8.50 -5.20 -13.64
C PRO A 242 7.19 -5.93 -13.95
N LEU A 243 6.49 -5.61 -15.05
CA LEU A 243 5.19 -6.27 -15.27
C LEU A 243 5.33 -7.73 -15.74
N ASN A 244 6.53 -8.21 -16.10
CA ASN A 244 6.77 -9.65 -16.25
C ASN A 244 6.67 -10.34 -14.88
N ASN A 245 7.27 -9.77 -13.84
CA ASN A 245 7.15 -10.26 -12.47
C ASN A 245 5.70 -10.19 -11.96
N LEU A 246 4.96 -9.15 -12.35
CA LEU A 246 3.54 -8.99 -12.04
C LEU A 246 2.67 -10.13 -12.58
N GLN A 247 3.05 -10.77 -13.69
CA GLN A 247 2.29 -11.93 -14.22
C GLN A 247 2.37 -13.15 -13.28
N ALA A 248 3.39 -13.24 -12.45
CA ALA A 248 3.56 -14.32 -11.46
C ALA A 248 2.75 -14.12 -10.17
N THR A 249 1.93 -13.06 -10.08
CA THR A 249 1.09 -12.80 -8.91
C THR A 249 0.05 -13.92 -8.73
N LYS A 250 0.10 -14.60 -7.57
CA LYS A 250 -0.84 -15.65 -7.20
C LYS A 250 -2.16 -15.02 -6.76
N VAL A 251 -3.21 -15.22 -7.54
CA VAL A 251 -4.56 -14.74 -7.24
C VAL A 251 -5.41 -15.83 -6.58
N GLY A 252 -6.34 -15.43 -5.72
CA GLY A 252 -7.23 -16.33 -4.99
C GLY A 252 -8.44 -15.60 -4.42
N VAL A 253 -9.25 -16.33 -3.64
CA VAL A 253 -10.39 -15.73 -2.91
C VAL A 253 -9.87 -14.56 -2.06
N GLY A 254 -10.57 -13.42 -2.06
CA GLY A 254 -10.16 -12.23 -1.30
C GLY A 254 -9.09 -11.35 -1.98
N SER A 255 -8.46 -11.75 -3.10
CA SER A 255 -7.46 -10.88 -3.77
C SER A 255 -8.05 -9.56 -4.27
N VAL A 256 -9.31 -9.58 -4.72
CA VAL A 256 -10.05 -8.35 -5.09
C VAL A 256 -10.24 -7.46 -3.87
N ALA A 257 -10.65 -8.03 -2.73
CA ALA A 257 -10.86 -7.27 -1.49
C ALA A 257 -9.57 -6.58 -1.02
N VAL A 258 -8.41 -7.25 -1.09
CA VAL A 258 -7.11 -6.63 -0.78
C VAL A 258 -6.86 -5.41 -1.67
N ALA A 259 -7.00 -5.57 -2.99
CA ALA A 259 -6.72 -4.47 -3.93
C ALA A 259 -7.70 -3.30 -3.76
N THR A 260 -8.97 -3.59 -3.51
CA THR A 260 -10.02 -2.56 -3.35
C THR A 260 -9.93 -1.85 -2.01
N VAL A 261 -9.48 -2.52 -0.95
CA VAL A 261 -9.16 -1.87 0.33
C VAL A 261 -8.01 -0.88 0.12
N LEU A 262 -6.90 -1.31 -0.48
CA LEU A 262 -5.73 -0.45 -0.72
C LEU A 262 -6.06 0.78 -1.59
N LEU A 263 -6.78 0.57 -2.69
CA LEU A 263 -7.14 1.66 -3.60
C LEU A 263 -8.25 2.54 -3.02
N GLY A 264 -9.29 1.93 -2.45
CA GLY A 264 -10.45 2.63 -1.89
C GLY A 264 -10.12 3.42 -0.63
N SER A 265 -9.24 2.93 0.24
CA SER A 265 -8.79 3.68 1.42
C SER A 265 -8.00 4.92 1.03
N THR A 266 -7.12 4.82 0.03
CA THR A 266 -6.33 5.96 -0.46
C THR A 266 -7.22 7.01 -1.15
N ALA A 267 -8.22 6.55 -1.90
CA ALA A 267 -9.24 7.44 -2.45
C ALA A 267 -10.07 8.12 -1.34
N PHE A 268 -10.42 7.37 -0.29
CA PHE A 268 -11.14 7.93 0.86
C PHE A 268 -10.30 8.93 1.64
N ASP A 269 -9.01 8.67 1.86
CA ASP A 269 -8.09 9.61 2.51
C ASP A 269 -8.15 10.99 1.81
N SER A 270 -7.99 10.98 0.49
CA SER A 270 -8.07 12.18 -0.35
C SER A 270 -9.44 12.87 -0.31
N PHE A 271 -10.51 12.08 -0.40
CA PHE A 271 -11.87 12.59 -0.32
C PHE A 271 -12.17 13.20 1.06
N SER A 272 -11.67 12.58 2.12
CA SER A 272 -11.90 12.99 3.50
C SER A 272 -11.17 14.30 3.86
N ALA A 273 -10.10 14.64 3.14
CA ALA A 273 -9.38 15.89 3.29
C ALA A 273 -10.13 17.10 2.71
N GLN A 274 -11.13 16.89 1.84
CA GLN A 274 -11.87 17.98 1.19
C GLN A 274 -12.60 18.86 2.22
N PRO A 275 -12.57 20.20 2.06
CA PRO A 275 -13.27 21.10 2.98
C PRO A 275 -14.76 20.78 3.11
N ARG A 276 -15.43 20.40 2.01
CA ARG A 276 -16.86 20.04 2.01
C ARG A 276 -17.15 18.82 2.90
N TRP A 277 -16.32 17.79 2.82
CA TRP A 277 -16.49 16.59 3.65
C TRP A 277 -16.22 16.88 5.12
N ARG A 278 -15.13 17.61 5.42
CA ARG A 278 -14.79 18.01 6.79
C ARG A 278 -15.92 18.80 7.44
N ASN A 279 -16.41 19.83 6.74
CA ASN A 279 -17.52 20.65 7.21
C ASN A 279 -18.81 19.82 7.41
N PHE A 280 -19.07 18.86 6.52
CA PHE A 280 -20.22 17.95 6.69
C PHE A 280 -20.08 17.11 7.96
N VAL A 281 -18.93 16.44 8.16
CA VAL A 281 -18.66 15.64 9.36
C VAL A 281 -18.79 16.51 10.62
N ASP A 282 -18.19 17.69 10.62
CA ASP A 282 -18.24 18.62 11.76
C ASP A 282 -19.69 19.06 12.07
N SER A 283 -20.52 19.28 11.04
CA SER A 283 -21.92 19.68 11.21
C SER A 283 -22.80 18.58 11.83
N VAL A 284 -22.57 17.31 11.47
CA VAL A 284 -23.33 16.17 12.01
C VAL A 284 -22.78 15.68 13.35
N SER A 285 -21.56 16.08 13.69
CA SER A 285 -20.85 15.74 14.92
C SER A 285 -20.83 16.87 15.94
N ALA A 286 -21.73 17.84 15.82
CA ALA A 286 -21.81 19.01 16.70
C ALA A 286 -22.19 18.69 18.16
N SER A 287 -22.64 17.47 18.46
CA SER A 287 -22.94 17.04 19.83
C SER A 287 -21.66 16.89 20.66
N GLU A 288 -21.58 17.53 21.83
CA GLU A 288 -20.41 17.43 22.72
C GLU A 288 -20.18 16.00 23.28
N LEU A 289 -21.26 15.25 23.53
CA LEU A 289 -21.18 13.91 24.14
C LEU A 289 -20.97 12.78 23.13
N LEU A 290 -21.57 12.91 21.93
CA LEU A 290 -21.55 11.87 20.89
C LEU A 290 -20.77 12.26 19.63
N GLY A 291 -20.19 13.47 19.59
CA GLY A 291 -19.53 14.03 18.42
C GLY A 291 -18.39 13.17 17.89
N SER A 292 -17.53 12.65 18.76
CA SER A 292 -16.39 11.81 18.35
C SER A 292 -16.83 10.47 17.75
N TRP A 293 -17.83 9.83 18.33
CA TRP A 293 -18.37 8.54 17.86
C TRP A 293 -19.22 8.69 16.60
N THR A 294 -20.00 9.77 16.49
CA THR A 294 -20.73 10.10 15.25
C THR A 294 -19.76 10.40 14.11
N ALA A 295 -18.70 11.18 14.35
CA ALA A 295 -17.68 11.47 13.35
C ALA A 295 -16.99 10.18 12.89
N THR A 296 -16.63 9.32 13.85
CA THR A 296 -16.05 7.99 13.59
C THR A 296 -16.98 7.13 12.75
N ALA A 297 -18.27 7.09 13.06
CA ALA A 297 -19.27 6.30 12.32
C ALA A 297 -19.45 6.82 10.88
N VAL A 298 -19.55 8.13 10.69
CA VAL A 298 -19.68 8.76 9.37
C VAL A 298 -18.42 8.53 8.52
N ARG A 299 -17.24 8.71 9.11
CA ARG A 299 -15.95 8.43 8.44
C ARG A 299 -15.80 6.95 8.10
N SER A 300 -16.20 6.05 9.00
CA SER A 300 -16.21 4.59 8.75
C SER A 300 -17.15 4.22 7.60
N GLY A 301 -18.35 4.82 7.56
CA GLY A 301 -19.29 4.67 6.46
C GLY A 301 -18.72 5.15 5.13
N GLY A 302 -18.06 6.32 5.12
CA GLY A 302 -17.38 6.86 3.94
C GLY A 302 -16.25 5.97 3.44
N LEU A 303 -15.40 5.46 4.34
CA LEU A 303 -14.34 4.51 4.02
C LEU A 303 -14.90 3.24 3.37
N LEU A 304 -15.88 2.60 4.00
CA LEU A 304 -16.52 1.40 3.48
C LEU A 304 -17.19 1.66 2.13
N MET A 305 -17.89 2.79 1.99
CA MET A 305 -18.53 3.17 0.73
C MET A 305 -17.51 3.32 -0.39
N MET A 306 -16.36 3.94 -0.14
CA MET A 306 -15.31 4.10 -1.15
C MET A 306 -14.69 2.76 -1.55
N VAL A 307 -14.38 1.89 -0.57
CA VAL A 307 -13.88 0.53 -0.83
C VAL A 307 -14.89 -0.28 -1.65
N LEU A 308 -16.18 -0.21 -1.30
CA LEU A 308 -17.25 -0.88 -2.03
C LEU A 308 -17.47 -0.29 -3.41
N PHE A 309 -17.35 1.03 -3.58
CA PHE A 309 -17.44 1.69 -4.88
C PHE A 309 -16.35 1.18 -5.83
N VAL A 310 -15.09 1.12 -5.38
CA VAL A 310 -13.99 0.57 -6.18
C VAL A 310 -14.23 -0.93 -6.45
N ALA A 311 -14.63 -1.70 -5.45
CA ALA A 311 -14.91 -3.13 -5.62
C ALA A 311 -16.02 -3.40 -6.63
N LEU A 312 -17.11 -2.65 -6.56
CA LEU A 312 -18.26 -2.79 -7.44
C LEU A 312 -17.89 -2.38 -8.87
N THR A 313 -17.35 -1.17 -9.05
CA THR A 313 -17.02 -0.64 -10.38
C THR A 313 -15.98 -1.52 -11.09
N PHE A 314 -14.92 -1.94 -10.40
CA PHE A 314 -13.93 -2.86 -10.96
C PHE A 314 -14.53 -4.23 -11.31
N THR A 315 -15.33 -4.81 -10.41
CA THR A 315 -15.93 -6.14 -10.61
C THR A 315 -16.94 -6.12 -11.76
N LEU A 316 -17.79 -5.10 -11.84
CA LEU A 316 -18.76 -4.94 -12.93
C LEU A 316 -18.04 -4.73 -14.26
N ALA A 317 -17.00 -3.90 -14.30
CA ALA A 317 -16.22 -3.65 -15.49
C ALA A 317 -15.52 -4.91 -16.01
N CYS A 318 -14.89 -5.69 -15.12
CA CYS A 318 -14.29 -6.98 -15.49
C CYS A 318 -15.32 -8.00 -15.99
N ARG A 319 -16.57 -7.91 -15.52
CA ARG A 319 -17.67 -8.82 -15.90
C ARG A 319 -18.44 -8.35 -17.13
N ALA A 320 -18.20 -7.15 -17.63
CA ALA A 320 -18.87 -6.57 -18.79
C ALA A 320 -18.31 -7.11 -20.12
N VAL A 321 -18.16 -8.44 -20.21
CA VAL A 321 -17.74 -9.13 -21.42
C VAL A 321 -18.97 -9.75 -22.10
N PRO A 322 -19.32 -9.31 -23.32
CA PRO A 322 -20.46 -9.86 -24.04
C PRO A 322 -20.33 -11.37 -24.26
N GLN A 323 -21.47 -12.07 -24.25
CA GLN A 323 -21.60 -13.47 -24.69
C GLN A 323 -20.71 -14.50 -23.95
N LEU A 324 -20.16 -14.14 -22.79
CA LEU A 324 -19.38 -15.06 -21.96
C LEU A 324 -20.26 -15.72 -20.87
N PRO A 325 -20.15 -17.04 -20.62
CA PRO A 325 -20.89 -17.73 -19.56
C PRO A 325 -20.72 -17.07 -18.18
N ARG A 326 -21.76 -17.10 -17.35
CA ARG A 326 -21.73 -16.46 -16.00
C ARG A 326 -20.61 -17.01 -15.12
N SER A 327 -20.32 -18.31 -15.19
CA SER A 327 -19.27 -18.99 -14.42
C SER A 327 -17.86 -18.53 -14.81
N GLU A 328 -17.61 -18.23 -16.08
CA GLU A 328 -16.34 -17.70 -16.57
C GLU A 328 -16.20 -16.22 -16.24
N ARG A 329 -17.26 -15.42 -16.46
CA ARG A 329 -17.28 -14.00 -16.06
C ARG A 329 -17.02 -13.81 -14.58
N ALA A 330 -17.52 -14.71 -13.73
CA ALA A 330 -17.30 -14.65 -12.29
C ALA A 330 -15.81 -14.71 -11.89
N LYS A 331 -14.95 -15.33 -12.71
CA LYS A 331 -13.50 -15.49 -12.47
C LYS A 331 -12.67 -14.27 -12.93
N LEU A 332 -13.17 -13.51 -13.90
CA LEU A 332 -12.44 -12.39 -14.52
C LEU A 332 -11.92 -11.33 -13.53
N PRO A 333 -12.69 -10.86 -12.53
CA PRO A 333 -12.18 -9.89 -11.56
C PRO A 333 -10.92 -10.39 -10.83
N CYS A 334 -10.91 -11.67 -10.44
CA CYS A 334 -9.77 -12.29 -9.77
C CYS A 334 -8.55 -12.41 -10.69
N LEU A 335 -8.76 -12.74 -11.97
CA LEU A 335 -7.67 -12.86 -12.95
C LEU A 335 -7.07 -11.50 -13.35
N LEU A 336 -7.90 -10.45 -13.37
CA LEU A 336 -7.50 -9.11 -13.81
C LEU A 336 -7.02 -8.23 -12.65
N VAL A 337 -7.32 -8.56 -11.38
CA VAL A 337 -6.97 -7.74 -10.21
C VAL A 337 -5.50 -7.30 -10.14
N PRO A 338 -4.48 -8.08 -10.55
CA PRO A 338 -3.11 -7.59 -10.38
C PRO A 338 -2.77 -6.46 -11.38
N SER A 339 -3.65 -6.13 -12.33
CA SER A 339 -3.56 -4.89 -13.12
C SER A 339 -3.80 -3.62 -12.29
N LEU A 340 -4.42 -3.73 -11.10
CA LEU A 340 -4.58 -2.61 -10.17
C LEU A 340 -3.31 -2.33 -9.36
N THR A 341 -2.36 -3.27 -9.29
CA THR A 341 -1.16 -3.10 -8.46
C THR A 341 -0.32 -1.88 -8.85
N PRO A 342 -0.03 -1.61 -10.15
CA PRO A 342 0.67 -0.40 -10.53
C PRO A 342 -0.08 0.89 -10.18
N ILE A 343 -1.42 0.85 -10.26
CA ILE A 343 -2.28 1.97 -9.86
C ILE A 343 -2.12 2.23 -8.36
N ILE A 344 -2.30 1.20 -7.52
CA ILE A 344 -2.14 1.28 -6.06
C ILE A 344 -0.77 1.91 -5.71
N VAL A 345 0.32 1.43 -6.31
CA VAL A 345 1.66 1.99 -6.08
C VAL A 345 1.76 3.46 -6.50
N GLY A 346 1.24 3.80 -7.68
CA GLY A 346 1.21 5.19 -8.16
C GLY A 346 0.47 6.13 -7.21
N TYR A 347 -0.67 5.72 -6.66
CA TYR A 347 -1.41 6.49 -5.67
C TYR A 347 -0.66 6.62 -4.36
N ILE A 348 -0.09 5.53 -3.83
CA ILE A 348 0.66 5.58 -2.56
C ILE A 348 1.77 6.62 -2.64
N PHE A 349 2.55 6.63 -3.74
CA PHE A 349 3.57 7.66 -3.92
C PHE A 349 2.96 9.04 -4.14
N ALA A 350 1.89 9.19 -4.91
CA ALA A 350 1.27 10.50 -5.12
C ALA A 350 0.71 11.12 -3.82
N HIS A 351 0.21 10.31 -2.89
CA HIS A 351 -0.38 10.80 -1.65
C HIS A 351 0.62 10.89 -0.51
N TYR A 352 1.52 9.92 -0.38
CA TYR A 352 2.36 9.77 0.81
C TYR A 352 3.85 10.03 0.58
N LEU A 353 4.28 10.50 -0.59
CA LEU A 353 5.70 10.78 -0.84
C LEU A 353 6.27 11.85 0.11
N THR A 354 5.54 12.95 0.34
CA THR A 354 5.94 13.98 1.31
C THR A 354 6.07 13.39 2.71
N PHE A 355 5.11 12.56 3.11
CA PHE A 355 5.13 11.87 4.39
C PHE A 355 6.35 10.95 4.51
N LEU A 356 6.64 10.15 3.50
CA LEU A 356 7.80 9.26 3.47
C LEU A 356 9.13 10.03 3.58
N VAL A 357 9.29 11.13 2.84
CA VAL A 357 10.55 11.88 2.82
C VAL A 357 10.73 12.71 4.09
N GLU A 358 9.70 13.41 4.54
CA GLU A 358 9.82 14.39 5.63
C GLU A 358 9.54 13.72 6.99
N LYS A 359 8.40 13.04 7.14
CA LYS A 359 8.09 12.31 8.39
C LYS A 359 8.90 11.03 8.56
N GLY A 360 9.45 10.48 7.48
CA GLY A 360 10.40 9.36 7.55
C GLY A 360 11.71 9.76 8.23
N GLN A 361 12.17 11.00 8.03
CA GLN A 361 13.33 11.54 8.77
C GLN A 361 13.00 11.62 10.27
N SER A 362 11.84 12.15 10.63
CA SER A 362 11.38 12.20 12.03
C SER A 362 11.30 10.80 12.64
N ALA A 363 10.72 9.82 11.92
CA ALA A 363 10.64 8.44 12.40
C ALA A 363 12.04 7.86 12.67
N ALA A 364 12.99 8.09 11.76
CA ALA A 364 14.36 7.62 11.94
C ALA A 364 15.06 8.27 13.15
N MET A 365 14.85 9.58 13.38
CA MET A 365 15.41 10.27 14.54
C MET A 365 14.80 9.76 15.85
N LEU A 366 13.47 9.63 15.91
CA LEU A 366 12.76 9.11 17.08
C LEU A 366 13.12 7.65 17.39
N LEU A 367 13.49 6.85 16.39
CA LEU A 367 13.95 5.48 16.58
C LEU A 367 15.31 5.40 17.29
N LEU A 368 16.16 6.43 17.19
CA LEU A 368 17.49 6.48 17.81
C LEU A 368 17.43 6.86 19.29
N ASP A 369 16.39 7.60 19.70
CA ASP A 369 16.11 7.96 21.10
C ASP A 369 14.61 7.91 21.41
N PRO A 370 14.00 6.70 21.44
CA PRO A 370 12.55 6.56 21.58
C PRO A 370 12.03 6.81 23.00
N PHE A 371 12.93 6.84 23.98
CA PHE A 371 12.61 7.06 25.39
C PHE A 371 12.91 8.49 25.85
N ASP A 372 13.41 9.33 24.95
CA ASP A 372 13.78 10.73 25.23
C ASP A 372 14.85 10.84 26.34
N PHE A 373 15.85 9.95 26.29
CA PHE A 373 16.96 9.92 27.24
C PHE A 373 18.16 10.78 26.81
N GLY A 374 18.05 11.47 25.67
CA GLY A 374 19.12 12.28 25.07
C GLY A 374 20.15 11.44 24.31
N TRP A 375 19.77 10.27 23.82
CA TRP A 375 20.68 9.39 23.09
C TRP A 375 21.01 9.96 21.71
N ASN A 376 22.30 9.95 21.36
CA ASN A 376 22.76 10.47 20.07
C ASN A 376 23.81 9.58 19.39
N PRO A 377 23.51 8.29 19.13
CA PRO A 377 24.48 7.34 18.62
C PRO A 377 25.02 7.68 17.22
N LEU A 378 24.25 8.42 16.41
CA LEU A 378 24.61 8.81 15.03
C LEU A 378 24.89 10.31 14.86
N GLY A 379 24.91 11.09 15.95
CA GLY A 379 25.11 12.55 15.85
C GLY A 379 23.92 13.30 15.25
N LEU A 380 22.73 12.68 15.15
CA LEU A 380 21.54 13.22 14.48
C LEU A 380 20.57 13.96 15.40
N ALA A 381 20.79 13.98 16.71
CA ALA A 381 19.84 14.55 17.69
C ALA A 381 19.53 16.05 17.51
N HIS A 382 20.41 16.81 16.84
CA HIS A 382 20.27 18.25 16.58
C HIS A 382 20.00 18.57 15.10
N ARG A 383 19.70 17.55 14.28
CA ARG A 383 19.36 17.74 12.86
C ARG A 383 17.87 18.00 12.75
N ASP A 384 17.51 19.15 12.19
CA ASP A 384 16.13 19.42 11.83
C ASP A 384 15.69 18.58 10.62
N VAL A 385 14.38 18.34 10.53
CA VAL A 385 13.77 17.68 9.37
C VAL A 385 13.95 18.59 8.15
N ALA A 386 14.52 18.04 7.08
CA ALA A 386 14.63 18.76 5.82
C ALA A 386 13.30 18.66 5.05
N TYR A 387 12.56 19.77 4.98
CA TYR A 387 11.30 19.91 4.24
C TYR A 387 11.51 20.18 2.74
N VAL A 388 12.34 19.35 2.10
CA VAL A 388 12.80 19.57 0.71
C VAL A 388 11.64 19.57 -0.30
N LEU A 389 10.66 18.68 -0.11
CA LEU A 389 9.52 18.60 -1.03
C LEU A 389 8.53 19.74 -0.79
N SER A 390 8.28 20.09 0.48
CA SER A 390 7.41 21.22 0.82
C SER A 390 7.97 22.57 0.38
N THR A 391 9.29 22.73 0.34
CA THR A 391 9.96 23.93 -0.18
C THR A 391 10.02 23.99 -1.72
N HIS A 392 9.75 22.87 -2.41
CA HIS A 392 9.76 22.77 -3.87
C HIS A 392 8.41 22.26 -4.41
N PRO A 393 7.33 23.06 -4.30
CA PRO A 393 5.96 22.62 -4.62
C PRO A 393 5.79 22.17 -6.07
N THR A 394 6.53 22.75 -7.02
CA THR A 394 6.51 22.30 -8.43
C THR A 394 7.07 20.90 -8.59
N VAL A 395 8.20 20.60 -7.95
CA VAL A 395 8.81 19.26 -7.98
C VAL A 395 7.85 18.25 -7.36
N LEU A 396 7.26 18.59 -6.21
CA LEU A 396 6.28 17.75 -5.55
C LEU A 396 5.07 17.49 -6.47
N ALA A 397 4.49 18.53 -7.07
CA ALA A 397 3.36 18.38 -7.97
C ALA A 397 3.67 17.50 -9.18
N SER A 398 4.82 17.71 -9.82
CA SER A 398 5.26 16.89 -10.94
C SER A 398 5.43 15.43 -10.53
N LEU A 399 6.09 15.15 -9.41
CA LEU A 399 6.25 13.78 -8.90
C LEU A 399 4.91 13.12 -8.63
N LYS A 400 3.97 13.81 -7.97
CA LYS A 400 2.64 13.28 -7.68
C LYS A 400 1.87 12.92 -8.96
N VAL A 401 1.81 13.86 -9.92
CA VAL A 401 1.11 13.64 -11.19
C VAL A 401 1.78 12.52 -12.01
N THR A 402 3.11 12.51 -12.09
CA THR A 402 3.85 11.45 -12.78
C THR A 402 3.63 10.09 -12.14
N SER A 403 3.63 9.98 -10.80
CA SER A 403 3.33 8.72 -10.10
C SER A 403 1.94 8.19 -10.46
N VAL A 404 0.91 9.05 -10.49
CA VAL A 404 -0.44 8.65 -10.90
C VAL A 404 -0.48 8.18 -12.35
N ILE A 405 0.09 8.96 -13.28
CA ILE A 405 0.05 8.67 -14.72
C ILE A 405 0.82 7.37 -15.02
N VAL A 406 2.05 7.23 -14.52
CA VAL A 406 2.88 6.02 -14.72
C VAL A 406 2.19 4.79 -14.13
N GLY A 407 1.64 4.91 -12.92
CA GLY A 407 0.88 3.83 -12.29
C GLY A 407 -0.30 3.37 -13.17
N HIS A 408 -1.08 4.29 -13.73
CA HIS A 408 -2.21 3.93 -14.60
C HIS A 408 -1.79 3.40 -15.96
N ILE A 409 -0.78 3.98 -16.61
CA ILE A 409 -0.26 3.46 -17.88
C ILE A 409 0.21 2.01 -17.70
N LEU A 410 1.02 1.73 -16.67
CA LEU A 410 1.45 0.37 -16.34
C LEU A 410 0.27 -0.55 -15.99
N GLY A 411 -0.74 -0.03 -15.30
CA GLY A 411 -1.98 -0.75 -15.01
C GLY A 411 -2.75 -1.15 -16.27
N VAL A 412 -2.93 -0.22 -17.21
CA VAL A 412 -3.57 -0.45 -18.51
C VAL A 412 -2.77 -1.46 -19.34
N LEU A 413 -1.43 -1.34 -19.38
CA LEU A 413 -0.56 -2.32 -20.04
C LEU A 413 -0.76 -3.73 -19.46
N ALA A 414 -0.77 -3.85 -18.13
CA ALA A 414 -0.96 -5.12 -17.45
C ALA A 414 -2.38 -5.69 -17.67
N ALA A 415 -3.41 -4.85 -17.67
CA ALA A 415 -4.79 -5.23 -17.92
C ALA A 415 -4.97 -5.71 -19.37
N HIS A 416 -4.40 -4.99 -20.33
CA HIS A 416 -4.45 -5.33 -21.75
C HIS A 416 -3.79 -6.67 -22.02
N ASP A 417 -2.54 -6.86 -21.60
CA ASP A 417 -1.80 -8.11 -21.83
C ASP A 417 -2.50 -9.32 -21.18
N ARG A 418 -3.02 -9.17 -19.96
CA ARG A 418 -3.82 -10.23 -19.31
C ARG A 418 -5.11 -10.52 -20.04
N SER A 419 -5.81 -9.48 -20.50
CA SER A 419 -7.07 -9.64 -21.22
C SER A 419 -6.88 -10.39 -22.54
N LEU A 420 -5.76 -10.20 -23.23
CA LEU A 420 -5.41 -10.98 -24.43
C LEU A 420 -5.23 -12.49 -24.15
N ARG A 421 -4.95 -12.88 -22.90
CA ARG A 421 -4.80 -14.30 -22.49
C ARG A 421 -6.11 -14.90 -22.03
N VAL A 422 -6.89 -14.12 -21.28
CA VAL A 422 -8.05 -14.62 -20.55
C VAL A 422 -9.34 -14.46 -21.37
N LEU A 423 -9.44 -13.45 -22.23
CA LEU A 423 -10.63 -13.20 -23.03
C LEU A 423 -10.58 -13.96 -24.37
N PRO A 424 -11.74 -14.49 -24.84
CA PRO A 424 -11.84 -15.06 -26.18
C PRO A 424 -11.47 -14.05 -27.27
N LYS A 425 -10.76 -14.49 -28.32
CA LYS A 425 -10.27 -13.62 -29.41
C LYS A 425 -11.33 -12.65 -29.96
N ARG A 426 -12.57 -13.12 -30.13
CA ARG A 426 -13.70 -12.33 -30.65
C ARG A 426 -14.09 -11.13 -29.76
N HIS A 427 -13.81 -11.20 -28.46
CA HIS A 427 -14.23 -10.21 -27.46
C HIS A 427 -13.05 -9.46 -26.82
N GLN A 428 -11.83 -9.62 -27.34
CA GLN A 428 -10.65 -8.98 -26.73
C GLN A 428 -10.71 -7.46 -26.75
N LEU A 429 -11.30 -6.84 -27.79
CA LEU A 429 -11.46 -5.39 -27.86
C LEU A 429 -12.65 -4.92 -27.02
N THR A 430 -13.83 -5.47 -27.28
CA THR A 430 -15.08 -5.03 -26.63
C THR A 430 -15.11 -5.36 -25.14
N GLY A 431 -14.54 -6.50 -24.72
CA GLY A 431 -14.48 -6.94 -23.32
C GLY A 431 -13.53 -6.14 -22.43
N GLN A 432 -12.68 -5.28 -23.01
CA GLN A 432 -11.78 -4.42 -22.24
C GLN A 432 -12.29 -2.98 -22.10
N LEU A 433 -13.26 -2.55 -22.91
CA LEU A 433 -13.73 -1.16 -22.94
C LEU A 433 -14.28 -0.69 -21.59
N ALA A 434 -15.07 -1.53 -20.92
CA ALA A 434 -15.61 -1.20 -19.61
C ALA A 434 -14.49 -1.05 -18.56
N LEU A 435 -13.50 -1.95 -18.57
CA LEU A 435 -12.34 -1.87 -17.66
C LEU A 435 -11.48 -0.63 -17.95
N LEU A 436 -11.26 -0.31 -19.21
CA LEU A 436 -10.55 0.91 -19.62
C LEU A 436 -11.28 2.15 -19.10
N PHE A 437 -12.59 2.23 -19.32
CA PHE A 437 -13.39 3.35 -18.83
C PHE A 437 -13.29 3.50 -17.31
N THR A 438 -13.38 2.39 -16.57
CA THR A 438 -13.18 2.39 -15.12
C THR A 438 -11.78 2.87 -14.72
N MET A 439 -10.72 2.46 -15.43
CA MET A 439 -9.36 2.94 -15.17
C MET A 439 -9.19 4.44 -15.46
N ILE A 440 -9.80 4.96 -16.53
CA ILE A 440 -9.83 6.39 -16.83
C ILE A 440 -10.59 7.15 -15.73
N MET A 441 -11.75 6.64 -15.32
CA MET A 441 -12.54 7.21 -14.23
C MET A 441 -11.73 7.26 -12.92
N TYR A 442 -10.99 6.20 -12.59
CA TYR A 442 -10.10 6.21 -11.43
C TYR A 442 -9.01 7.28 -11.58
N THR A 443 -8.38 7.39 -12.75
CA THR A 443 -7.32 8.38 -12.97
C THR A 443 -7.83 9.81 -12.82
N CYS A 444 -8.90 10.16 -13.53
CA CYS A 444 -9.48 11.50 -13.48
C CYS A 444 -10.03 11.79 -12.08
N GLY A 445 -10.73 10.83 -11.46
CA GLY A 445 -11.22 10.98 -10.09
C GLY A 445 -10.09 11.12 -9.08
N GLY A 446 -9.02 10.34 -9.21
CA GLY A 446 -7.85 10.41 -8.35
C GLY A 446 -7.12 11.74 -8.44
N LEU A 447 -6.89 12.23 -9.66
CA LEU A 447 -6.31 13.56 -9.87
C LEU A 447 -7.23 14.65 -9.32
N TYR A 448 -8.54 14.58 -9.57
CA TYR A 448 -9.50 15.51 -8.98
C TYR A 448 -9.40 15.53 -7.44
N LEU A 449 -9.39 14.36 -6.80
CA LEU A 449 -9.24 14.26 -5.34
C LEU A 449 -7.86 14.75 -4.85
N LEU A 450 -6.79 14.47 -5.61
CA LEU A 450 -5.41 14.87 -5.29
C LEU A 450 -5.24 16.40 -5.26
N PHE A 451 -6.00 17.13 -6.09
CA PHE A 451 -5.98 18.59 -6.15
C PHE A 451 -7.03 19.25 -5.23
N GLY A 452 -7.69 18.47 -4.37
CA GLY A 452 -8.64 18.99 -3.37
C GLY A 452 -10.09 19.12 -3.83
N GLY A 453 -10.40 18.70 -5.06
CA GLY A 453 -11.73 18.72 -5.65
C GLY A 453 -12.07 20.05 -6.33
#